data_AF-A0A0X8XBJ4-F1
#
_entry.id   AF-A0A0X8XBJ4-F1
#
_cell.length_a   1.000
_cell.length_b   1.000
_cell.length_c   1.000
_cell.angle_alpha   90.00
_cell.angle_beta   90.00
_cell.angle_gamma   90.00
#
_symmetry.space_group_name_H-M   'P 1'
#
loop_
_entity.id
_entity.type
_entity.pdbx_description
1 polymer ?
#
loop_
_entity_poly.entity_id
_entity_poly.type
_entity_poly.pdbx_seq_one_letter_code
_entity_poly.pdbx_strand_id
1 'polypeptide(L)'
;MSGGSKKLRPVERLTQQRQERAAVELAKARSELQESQGQLENILHMRQDYRRRLVCEGTIEASRLRDFHAFLCRLDEAVDQQRQGISDQQQRVEQLHKQWLGRWAEHRRIESVVERRAQQERQEQERREQRELDETARLLFQAAQRGIASDSE
;
A
#
# COMPACT_ATOMS: atom_id res chain seq x y z
N MET A 1 -31.66 -1.92 16.36
CA MET A 1 -31.22 -1.84 14.95
C MET A 1 -29.70 -2.01 14.87
N SER A 2 -29.18 -3.24 14.98
CA SER A 2 -27.72 -3.55 15.10
C SER A 2 -27.06 -3.93 13.76
N GLY A 3 -27.25 -3.09 12.72
CA GLY A 3 -26.88 -3.45 11.34
C GLY A 3 -25.93 -2.49 10.64
N GLY A 4 -25.57 -1.36 11.25
CA GLY A 4 -24.82 -0.30 10.57
C GLY A 4 -23.37 -0.69 10.31
N SER A 5 -22.68 -1.23 11.32
CA SER A 5 -21.29 -1.68 11.19
C SER A 5 -21.17 -2.89 10.24
N LYS A 6 -22.06 -3.89 10.38
CA LYS A 6 -22.06 -5.09 9.52
C LYS A 6 -22.25 -4.76 8.03
N LYS A 7 -23.02 -3.72 7.70
CA LYS A 7 -23.22 -3.27 6.30
C LYS A 7 -22.01 -2.55 5.70
N LEU A 8 -21.11 -2.00 6.53
CA LEU A 8 -19.94 -1.26 6.08
C LEU A 8 -18.68 -2.14 5.92
N ARG A 9 -18.61 -3.30 6.58
CA ARG A 9 -17.49 -4.25 6.44
C ARG A 9 -17.18 -4.67 4.99
N PRO A 10 -18.17 -4.89 4.09
CA PRO A 10 -17.87 -5.18 2.68
C PRO A 10 -17.17 -4.01 1.97
N VAL A 11 -17.55 -2.77 2.30
CA VAL A 11 -16.97 -1.55 1.74
C VAL A 11 -15.53 -1.37 2.24
N GLU A 12 -15.31 -1.57 3.53
CA GLU A 12 -13.97 -1.57 4.14
C GLU A 12 -13.05 -2.58 3.44
N ARG A 13 -13.48 -3.84 3.31
CA ARG A 13 -12.71 -4.88 2.60
C ARG A 13 -12.41 -4.51 1.15
N LEU A 14 -13.38 -3.91 0.45
CA LEU A 14 -13.16 -3.45 -0.92
C LEU A 14 -12.10 -2.35 -0.99
N THR A 15 -12.14 -1.37 -0.08
CA THR A 15 -11.13 -0.31 -0.03
C THR A 15 -9.74 -0.84 0.35
N GLN A 16 -9.68 -1.83 1.25
CA GLN A 16 -8.44 -2.53 1.61
C GLN A 16 -7.82 -3.23 0.38
N GLN A 17 -8.62 -4.03 -0.34
CA GLN A 17 -8.15 -4.72 -1.55
C GLN A 17 -7.67 -3.73 -2.63
N ARG A 18 -8.32 -2.57 -2.79
CA ARG A 18 -7.87 -1.52 -3.70
C ARG A 18 -6.54 -0.92 -3.28
N GLN A 19 -6.35 -0.67 -1.98
CA GLN A 19 -5.07 -0.20 -1.43
C GLN A 19 -3.95 -1.23 -1.67
N GLU A 20 -4.21 -2.50 -1.38
CA GLU A 20 -3.24 -3.59 -1.56
C GLU A 20 -2.82 -3.75 -3.03
N ARG A 21 -3.79 -3.71 -3.95
CA ARG A 21 -3.49 -3.74 -5.40
C ARG A 21 -2.62 -2.56 -5.83
N ALA A 22 -2.94 -1.35 -5.38
CA ALA A 22 -2.13 -0.17 -5.67
C ALA A 22 -0.71 -0.26 -5.07
N ALA A 23 -0.55 -0.91 -3.91
CA ALA A 23 0.76 -1.16 -3.30
C ALA A 23 1.59 -2.13 -4.14
N VAL A 24 0.98 -3.21 -4.64
CA VAL A 24 1.65 -4.19 -5.52
C VAL A 24 2.10 -3.53 -6.83
N GLU A 25 1.23 -2.72 -7.45
CA GLU A 25 1.57 -1.99 -8.67
C GLU A 25 2.74 -1.01 -8.45
N LEU A 26 2.73 -0.26 -7.34
CA LEU A 26 3.82 0.62 -6.97
C LEU A 26 5.13 -0.14 -6.74
N ALA A 27 5.07 -1.28 -6.03
CA ALA A 27 6.24 -2.10 -5.77
C ALA A 27 6.86 -2.63 -7.08
N LYS A 28 6.02 -3.11 -8.00
CA LYS A 28 6.46 -3.54 -9.33
C LYS A 28 7.16 -2.42 -10.10
N ALA A 29 6.54 -1.24 -10.19
CA ALA A 29 7.14 -0.10 -10.89
C ALA A 29 8.47 0.36 -10.28
N ARG A 30 8.61 0.29 -8.95
CA ARG A 30 9.89 0.58 -8.26
C ARG A 30 10.97 -0.44 -8.60
N SER A 31 10.61 -1.73 -8.69
CA SER A 31 11.53 -2.78 -9.09
C SER A 31 12.02 -2.60 -10.52
N GLU A 32 11.12 -2.28 -11.45
CA GLU A 32 11.46 -2.01 -12.86
C GLU A 32 12.39 -0.79 -13.01
N LEU A 33 12.14 0.27 -12.24
CA LEU A 33 13.01 1.44 -12.18
C LEU A 33 14.41 1.07 -11.66
N GLN A 34 14.49 0.29 -10.59
CA GLN A 34 15.77 -0.14 -10.01
C GLN A 34 16.57 -1.02 -10.98
N GLU A 35 15.90 -1.95 -11.66
CA GLU A 35 16.53 -2.78 -12.70
C GLU A 35 17.09 -1.91 -13.83
N SER A 36 16.31 -0.93 -14.30
CA SER A 36 16.72 -0.02 -15.37
C SER A 36 17.91 0.86 -14.96
N GLN A 37 17.96 1.30 -13.71
CA GLN A 37 19.11 2.01 -13.13
C GLN A 37 20.36 1.12 -13.09
N GLY A 38 20.23 -0.14 -12.67
CA GLY A 38 21.34 -1.09 -12.68
C GLY A 38 21.87 -1.39 -14.09
N GLN A 39 20.97 -1.48 -15.09
CA GLN A 39 21.37 -1.62 -16.49
C GLN A 39 22.16 -0.38 -16.99
N LEU A 40 21.75 0.83 -16.61
CA LEU A 40 22.49 2.06 -16.93
C LEU A 40 23.89 2.03 -16.34
N GLU A 41 24.03 1.65 -15.07
CA GLU A 41 25.34 1.51 -14.41
C GLU A 41 26.24 0.51 -15.14
N ASN A 42 25.70 -0.63 -15.58
CA ASN A 42 26.44 -1.62 -16.36
C ASN A 42 26.95 -1.05 -17.69
N ILE A 43 26.13 -0.29 -18.42
CA ILE A 43 26.54 0.34 -19.69
C ILE A 43 27.66 1.35 -19.44
N LEU A 44 27.54 2.17 -18.38
CA LEU A 44 28.56 3.16 -18.01
C LEU A 44 29.89 2.49 -17.60
N HIS A 45 29.83 1.41 -16.84
CA HIS A 45 31.01 0.61 -16.48
C HIS A 45 31.67 0.05 -17.74
N MET A 46 30.89 -0.60 -18.61
CA MET A 46 31.41 -1.19 -19.85
C MET A 46 32.09 -0.13 -20.73
N ARG A 47 31.51 1.07 -20.83
CA ARG A 47 32.10 2.21 -21.54
C ARG A 47 33.45 2.63 -20.93
N GLN A 48 33.55 2.69 -19.62
CA GLN A 48 34.79 3.06 -18.91
C GLN A 48 35.88 2.01 -19.11
N ASP A 49 35.54 0.73 -18.99
CA ASP A 49 36.45 -0.38 -19.22
C ASP A 49 36.99 -0.39 -20.65
N TYR A 50 36.11 -0.17 -21.62
CA TYR A 50 36.49 -0.15 -23.02
C TYR A 50 37.45 1.01 -23.33
N ARG A 51 37.20 2.20 -22.75
CA ARG A 51 38.12 3.34 -22.83
C ARG A 51 39.49 3.05 -22.20
N ARG A 52 39.52 2.40 -21.02
CA ARG A 52 40.79 2.02 -20.37
C ARG A 52 41.60 1.06 -21.22
N ARG A 53 40.97 0.03 -21.79
CA ARG A 53 41.64 -0.95 -22.67
C ARG A 53 42.32 -0.25 -23.86
N LEU A 54 41.63 0.71 -24.48
CA LEU A 54 42.20 1.47 -25.60
C LEU A 54 43.47 2.24 -25.21
N VAL A 55 43.47 2.89 -24.04
CA VAL A 55 44.64 3.65 -23.55
C VAL A 55 45.83 2.74 -23.28
N CYS A 56 45.59 1.51 -22.79
CA CYS A 56 46.66 0.55 -22.48
C CYS A 56 47.24 -0.17 -23.72
N GLU A 57 46.52 -0.25 -24.84
CA GLU A 57 46.97 -1.01 -26.03
C GLU A 57 48.04 -0.31 -26.90
N GLY A 58 48.39 0.95 -26.63
CA GLY A 58 49.47 1.64 -27.37
C GLY A 58 49.09 1.95 -28.83
N THR A 59 49.91 1.51 -29.80
CA THR A 59 49.68 1.80 -31.23
C THR A 59 48.54 0.95 -31.78
N ILE A 60 47.42 1.60 -32.10
CA ILE A 60 46.21 0.93 -32.59
C ILE A 60 46.07 1.11 -34.10
N GLU A 61 45.71 0.04 -34.79
CA GLU A 61 45.40 0.05 -36.22
C GLU A 61 44.19 0.94 -36.52
N ALA A 62 44.22 1.70 -37.62
CA ALA A 62 43.18 2.68 -37.97
C ALA A 62 41.78 2.04 -38.18
N SER A 63 41.71 0.76 -38.56
CA SER A 63 40.48 -0.05 -38.63
C SER A 63 39.86 -0.23 -37.24
N ARG A 64 40.66 -0.67 -36.26
CA ARG A 64 40.27 -0.92 -34.87
C ARG A 64 39.86 0.36 -34.14
N LEU A 65 40.47 1.51 -34.46
CA LEU A 65 40.06 2.83 -33.97
C LEU A 65 38.66 3.24 -34.47
N ARG A 66 38.31 2.92 -35.73
CA ARG A 66 36.97 3.17 -36.29
C ARG A 66 35.91 2.33 -35.60
N ASP A 67 36.18 1.04 -35.42
CA ASP A 67 35.25 0.12 -34.73
C ASP A 67 35.03 0.55 -33.27
N PHE A 68 36.10 1.01 -32.61
CA PHE A 68 36.03 1.58 -31.27
C PHE A 68 35.07 2.79 -31.20
N HIS A 69 35.23 3.76 -32.09
CA HIS A 69 34.36 4.94 -32.14
C HIS A 69 32.91 4.55 -32.40
N ALA A 70 32.66 3.64 -33.35
CA ALA A 70 31.32 3.17 -33.66
C ALA A 70 30.66 2.48 -32.44
N PHE A 71 31.41 1.66 -31.70
CA PHE A 71 30.90 1.01 -30.50
C PHE A 71 30.60 2.02 -29.38
N LEU A 72 31.48 2.98 -29.13
CA LEU A 72 31.22 4.05 -28.16
C LEU A 72 29.97 4.86 -28.50
N CYS A 73 29.76 5.19 -29.77
CA CYS A 73 28.54 5.89 -30.20
C CYS A 73 27.29 5.08 -29.86
N ARG A 74 27.28 3.76 -30.11
CA ARG A 74 26.15 2.89 -29.74
C ARG A 74 25.92 2.84 -28.22
N LEU A 75 26.99 2.84 -27.42
CA LEU A 75 26.85 2.89 -25.96
C LEU A 75 26.31 4.23 -25.48
N ASP A 76 26.72 5.33 -26.09
CA ASP A 76 26.22 6.66 -25.75
C ASP A 76 24.74 6.80 -26.13
N GLU A 77 24.33 6.31 -27.31
CA GLU A 77 22.92 6.20 -27.71
C GLU A 77 22.11 5.34 -26.72
N ALA A 78 22.64 4.18 -26.31
CA ALA A 78 21.98 3.32 -25.32
C ALA A 78 21.86 3.99 -23.94
N VAL A 79 22.87 4.75 -23.51
CA VAL A 79 22.82 5.53 -22.26
C VAL A 79 21.71 6.57 -22.33
N ASP A 80 21.60 7.30 -23.44
CA ASP A 80 20.59 8.35 -23.59
C ASP A 80 19.18 7.75 -23.61
N GLN A 81 18.98 6.65 -24.32
CA GLN A 81 17.71 5.91 -24.31
C GLN A 81 17.35 5.39 -22.91
N GLN A 82 18.32 4.80 -22.19
CA GLN A 82 18.11 4.27 -20.86
C GLN A 82 17.76 5.39 -19.87
N ARG A 83 18.43 6.55 -19.95
CA ARG A 83 18.14 7.72 -19.12
C ARG A 83 16.75 8.27 -19.36
N GLN A 84 16.32 8.34 -20.62
CA GLN A 84 14.96 8.77 -20.95
C GLN A 84 13.93 7.81 -20.36
N GLY A 85 14.12 6.49 -20.54
CA GLY A 85 13.24 5.47 -19.97
C GLY A 85 13.18 5.52 -18.43
N ILE A 86 14.32 5.73 -17.76
CA ILE A 86 14.38 5.94 -16.31
C ILE A 86 13.59 7.17 -15.89
N SER A 87 13.65 8.27 -16.64
CA SER A 87 12.87 9.47 -16.33
C SER A 87 11.37 9.20 -16.38
N ASP A 88 10.90 8.51 -17.43
CA ASP A 88 9.49 8.13 -17.58
C ASP A 88 9.04 7.18 -16.47
N GLN A 89 9.89 6.20 -16.10
CA GLN A 89 9.64 5.28 -14.99
C GLN A 89 9.59 6.00 -13.63
N GLN A 90 10.43 7.01 -13.40
CA GLN A 90 10.39 7.82 -12.18
C GLN A 90 9.06 8.57 -12.06
N GLN A 91 8.59 9.19 -13.15
CA GLN A 91 7.28 9.84 -13.18
C GLN A 91 6.15 8.84 -12.92
N ARG A 92 6.26 7.64 -13.49
CA ARG A 92 5.28 6.56 -13.27
C ARG A 92 5.24 6.10 -11.81
N VAL A 93 6.41 5.92 -11.17
CA VAL A 93 6.51 5.59 -9.75
C VAL A 93 5.87 6.66 -8.89
N GLU A 94 6.12 7.94 -9.19
CA GLU A 94 5.52 9.06 -8.45
C GLU A 94 3.98 9.07 -8.60
N GLN A 95 3.48 8.85 -9.82
CA GLN A 95 2.04 8.76 -10.08
C GLN A 95 1.40 7.61 -9.29
N LEU A 96 1.99 6.42 -9.34
CA LEU A 96 1.50 5.25 -8.60
C LEU A 96 1.58 5.46 -7.09
N HIS A 97 2.61 6.16 -6.61
CA HIS A 97 2.75 6.50 -5.20
C HIS A 97 1.62 7.41 -4.72
N LYS A 98 1.28 8.45 -5.49
CA LYS A 98 0.13 9.32 -5.21
C LYS A 98 -1.19 8.55 -5.22
N GLN A 99 -1.37 7.63 -6.17
CA GLN A 99 -2.56 6.77 -6.23
C GLN A 99 -2.67 5.87 -5.01
N TRP A 100 -1.58 5.18 -4.64
CA TRP A 100 -1.54 4.34 -3.45
C TRP A 100 -1.87 5.14 -2.18
N LEU A 101 -1.28 6.33 -2.01
CA LEU A 101 -1.55 7.19 -0.87
C LEU A 101 -3.03 7.60 -0.80
N GLY A 102 -3.64 7.92 -1.94
CA GLY A 102 -5.07 8.21 -2.04
C GLY A 102 -5.94 7.02 -1.62
N ARG A 103 -5.61 5.80 -2.07
CA ARG A 103 -6.33 4.57 -1.68
C ARG A 103 -6.14 4.24 -0.22
N TRP A 104 -4.94 4.42 0.31
CA TRP A 104 -4.66 4.24 1.74
C TRP A 104 -5.48 5.21 2.60
N ALA A 105 -5.53 6.49 2.22
CA ALA A 105 -6.33 7.48 2.92
C ALA A 105 -7.85 7.22 2.80
N GLU A 106 -8.32 6.68 1.67
CA GLU A 106 -9.70 6.20 1.50
C GLU A 106 -10.01 5.05 2.45
N HIS A 107 -9.16 4.02 2.49
CA HIS A 107 -9.33 2.88 3.37
C HIS A 107 -9.34 3.27 4.85
N ARG A 108 -8.36 4.06 5.31
CA ARG A 108 -8.29 4.57 6.69
C ARG A 108 -9.54 5.34 7.11
N ARG A 109 -10.11 6.13 6.21
CA ARG A 109 -11.37 6.86 6.49
C ARG A 109 -12.54 5.90 6.70
N ILE A 110 -12.66 4.86 5.87
CA ILE A 110 -13.74 3.87 6.00
C ILE A 110 -13.56 3.03 7.26
N GLU A 111 -12.35 2.55 7.53
CA GLU A 111 -11.99 1.80 8.75
C GLU A 111 -12.41 2.58 10.00
N SER A 112 -12.02 3.86 10.11
CA SER A 112 -12.41 4.72 11.24
C SER A 112 -13.93 4.90 11.39
N VAL A 113 -14.70 4.89 10.29
CA VAL A 113 -16.17 4.94 10.36
C VAL A 113 -16.74 3.60 10.85
N VAL A 114 -16.21 2.47 10.36
CA VAL A 114 -16.63 1.12 10.79
C VAL A 114 -16.37 0.93 12.28
N GLU A 115 -15.19 1.30 12.76
CA GLU A 115 -14.80 1.21 14.18
C GLU A 115 -15.72 2.03 15.08
N ARG A 116 -15.95 3.31 14.73
CA ARG A 116 -16.86 4.19 15.49
C ARG A 116 -18.28 3.64 15.54
N ARG A 117 -18.79 3.12 14.42
CA ARG A 117 -20.12 2.47 14.37
C ARG A 117 -20.17 1.22 15.24
N ALA A 118 -19.14 0.39 15.19
CA ALA A 118 -19.07 -0.82 16.01
C ALA A 118 -19.03 -0.48 17.51
N GLN A 119 -18.32 0.59 17.90
CA GLN A 119 -18.28 1.05 19.28
C GLN A 119 -19.63 1.58 19.76
N GLN A 120 -20.31 2.38 18.95
CA GLN A 120 -21.67 2.86 19.26
C GLN A 120 -22.66 1.70 19.43
N GLU A 121 -22.60 0.70 18.53
CA GLU A 121 -23.46 -0.49 18.62
C GLU A 121 -23.19 -1.30 19.89
N ARG A 122 -21.93 -1.45 20.32
CA ARG A 122 -21.57 -2.11 21.59
C ARG A 122 -22.14 -1.35 22.79
N GLN A 123 -21.95 -0.03 22.85
CA GLN A 123 -22.46 0.79 23.94
C GLN A 123 -23.99 0.78 24.02
N GLU A 124 -24.68 0.81 22.86
CA GLU A 124 -26.14 0.67 22.83
C GLU A 124 -26.59 -0.70 23.35
N GLN A 125 -25.87 -1.76 23.01
CA GLN A 125 -26.18 -3.11 23.44
C GLN A 125 -25.97 -3.27 24.95
N GLU A 126 -24.83 -2.84 25.48
CA GLU A 126 -24.54 -2.82 26.92
C GLU A 126 -25.62 -2.05 27.71
N ARG A 127 -26.06 -0.89 27.19
CA ARG A 127 -27.14 -0.11 27.83
C ARG A 127 -28.50 -0.81 27.78
N ARG A 128 -28.78 -1.62 26.77
CA ARG A 128 -30.02 -2.41 26.70
C ARG A 128 -29.97 -3.58 27.69
N GLU A 129 -28.85 -4.31 27.71
CA GLU A 129 -28.63 -5.43 28.62
C GLU A 129 -28.71 -4.98 30.09
N GLN A 130 -28.10 -3.85 30.44
CA GLN A 130 -28.21 -3.31 31.80
C GLN A 130 -29.66 -2.99 32.19
N ARG A 131 -30.46 -2.41 31.28
CA ARG A 131 -31.87 -2.10 31.55
C ARG A 131 -32.71 -3.37 31.75
N GLU A 132 -32.47 -4.40 30.95
CA GLU A 132 -33.16 -5.68 31.07
C GLU A 132 -32.82 -6.39 32.40
N LEU A 133 -31.55 -6.32 32.83
CA LEU A 133 -31.12 -6.82 34.14
C LEU A 133 -31.78 -6.05 35.30
N ASP A 134 -31.78 -4.71 35.24
CA ASP A 134 -32.38 -3.87 36.27
C ASP A 134 -33.91 -4.13 36.39
N GLU A 135 -34.60 -4.30 35.26
CA GLU A 135 -36.03 -4.61 35.24
C GLU A 135 -36.33 -6.00 35.81
N THR A 136 -35.54 -7.00 35.42
CA THR A 136 -35.63 -8.36 35.96
C THR A 136 -35.39 -8.37 37.48
N ALA A 137 -34.37 -7.67 37.95
CA ALA A 137 -34.07 -7.54 39.37
C ALA A 137 -35.23 -6.86 40.13
N ARG A 138 -35.84 -5.82 39.56
CA ARG A 138 -37.00 -5.13 40.15
C ARG A 138 -38.22 -6.05 40.25
N LEU A 139 -38.49 -6.84 39.23
CA LEU A 139 -39.61 -7.81 39.21
C LEU A 139 -39.40 -8.92 40.25
N LEU A 140 -38.19 -9.49 40.33
CA LEU A 140 -37.85 -10.50 41.33
C LEU A 140 -37.99 -9.95 42.76
N PHE A 141 -37.52 -8.72 42.99
CA PHE A 141 -37.66 -8.06 44.29
C PHE A 141 -39.13 -7.84 44.68
N GLN A 142 -39.98 -7.38 43.75
CA GLN A 142 -41.42 -7.25 44.00
C GLN A 142 -42.11 -8.60 44.28
N ALA A 143 -41.72 -9.66 43.57
CA ALA A 143 -42.25 -11.01 43.81
C ALA A 143 -41.88 -11.52 45.20
N ALA A 144 -40.63 -11.31 45.64
CA ALA A 144 -40.19 -11.66 46.98
C ALA A 144 -40.96 -10.89 48.07
N GLN A 145 -41.21 -9.59 47.89
CA GLN A 145 -42.00 -8.79 48.83
C GLN A 145 -43.46 -9.28 48.95
N ARG A 146 -44.06 -9.73 47.84
CA ARG A 146 -45.42 -10.27 47.86
C ARG A 146 -45.53 -11.64 48.52
N GLY A 147 -44.52 -12.50 48.37
CA GLY A 147 -44.49 -13.81 49.05
C GLY A 147 -44.31 -13.71 50.57
N ILE A 148 -43.57 -12.70 51.05
CA ILE A 148 -43.40 -12.45 52.49
C ILE A 148 -44.69 -11.90 53.12
N ALA A 149 -45.46 -11.11 52.36
CA ALA A 149 -46.73 -10.55 52.83
C ALA A 149 -47.87 -11.58 52.92
N SER A 150 -47.82 -12.69 52.17
CA SER A 150 -48.85 -13.75 52.22
C SER A 150 -48.63 -14.79 53.32
N ASP A 151 -47.42 -14.91 53.87
CA ASP A 151 -47.11 -15.82 55.00
C ASP A 151 -47.33 -15.15 56.39
N SER A 152 -47.85 -13.92 56.42
CA SER A 152 -48.02 -13.10 57.63
C SER A 152 -49.49 -12.89 58.07
N GLU A 153 -50.46 -13.55 57.45
CA GLU A 153 -51.87 -13.61 57.87
C GLU A 153 -52.25 -15.01 58.38
#